data_AF-A0A6P1ZM36-F1
#
_entry.id   AF-A0A6P1ZM36-F1
#
_cell.length_a   1.000
_cell.length_b   1.000
_cell.length_c   1.000
_cell.angle_alpha   90.00
_cell.angle_beta   90.00
_cell.angle_gamma   90.00
#
_symmetry.space_group_name_H-M   'P 1'
#
loop_
_entity.id
_entity.type
_entity.pdbx_description
1 polymer ?
#
loop_
_entity_poly.entity_id
_entity_poly.type
_entity_poly.pdbx_seq_one_letter_code
_entity_poly.pdbx_strand_id
1 'polypeptide(L)'
;MSDEGRRVIKMESILALMAGKSGGEVSDLLAFLTQRDLNAEEESVVQPLAKAWLMSKLPGLIDVEFEESEIYEKWIASQSKKLGGDNVSIAPIPESEMAPINVVLDTLRSNDATIKEQAAKVAELEAKVEELEPYVGKAEKLEKEVEQLNSKIEALEAEKAEQAGQIAEFAGKLPVAEDELNDTIKDIVTKALKDAVASVPVGAAAGAAAEAGEANAAVEPEAEEEAGVPDDFGFGSSGADGGGFGF
;
A
#
# COMPACT_ATOMS: atom_id res chain seq x y z
N MET A 1 33.35 -8.56 -58.80
CA MET A 1 32.45 -9.15 -57.79
C MET A 1 33.37 -9.69 -56.71
N SER A 2 33.59 -8.96 -55.61
CA SER A 2 34.51 -9.42 -54.57
C SER A 2 33.91 -10.67 -53.91
N ASP A 3 34.75 -11.68 -53.68
CA ASP A 3 34.39 -12.99 -53.10
C ASP A 3 34.31 -12.94 -51.55
N GLU A 4 34.30 -11.73 -50.99
CA GLU A 4 34.42 -11.50 -49.56
C GLU A 4 33.15 -11.92 -48.80
N GLY A 5 33.33 -12.83 -47.85
CA GLY A 5 32.32 -13.20 -46.85
C GLY A 5 31.34 -14.32 -47.26
N ARG A 6 31.51 -14.97 -48.41
CA ARG A 6 30.62 -16.08 -48.81
C ARG A 6 30.74 -17.29 -47.89
N ARG A 7 29.62 -17.92 -47.56
CA ARG A 7 29.55 -19.19 -46.81
C ARG A 7 28.81 -20.24 -47.63
N VAL A 8 29.23 -21.50 -47.52
CA VAL A 8 28.48 -22.64 -48.04
C VAL A 8 27.37 -22.97 -47.03
N ILE A 9 26.13 -22.89 -47.50
CA ILE A 9 24.92 -23.08 -46.73
C ILE A 9 24.19 -24.30 -47.29
N LYS A 10 23.66 -25.15 -46.40
CA LYS A 10 22.81 -26.26 -46.82
C LYS A 10 21.51 -25.71 -47.41
N MET A 11 21.09 -26.28 -48.53
CA MET A 11 19.81 -25.94 -49.16
C MET A 11 18.64 -26.26 -48.22
N GLU A 12 18.77 -27.28 -47.38
CA GLU A 12 17.80 -27.62 -46.35
C GLU A 12 17.49 -26.44 -45.40
N SER A 13 18.50 -25.73 -44.92
CA SER A 13 18.32 -24.60 -44.00
C SER A 13 17.61 -23.42 -44.68
N ILE A 14 17.89 -23.20 -45.97
CA ILE A 14 17.22 -22.19 -46.80
C ILE A 14 15.76 -22.59 -47.04
N LEU A 15 15.51 -23.85 -47.40
CA LEU A 15 14.17 -24.37 -47.63
C LEU A 15 13.35 -24.42 -46.34
N ALA A 16 13.97 -24.67 -45.18
CA ALA A 16 13.35 -24.55 -43.87
C ALA A 16 12.86 -23.13 -43.62
N LEU A 17 13.70 -22.12 -43.88
CA LEU A 17 13.30 -20.72 -43.82
C LEU A 17 12.13 -20.43 -44.78
N MET A 18 12.21 -20.88 -46.04
CA MET A 18 11.15 -20.69 -47.03
C MET A 18 9.81 -21.29 -46.58
N ALA A 19 9.84 -22.49 -45.99
CA ALA A 19 8.70 -23.18 -45.40
C ALA A 19 8.18 -22.55 -44.09
N GLY A 20 8.76 -21.44 -43.64
CA GLY A 20 8.31 -20.72 -42.43
C GLY A 20 8.78 -21.35 -41.11
N LYS A 21 9.76 -22.26 -41.16
CA LYS A 21 10.36 -22.82 -39.94
C LYS A 21 11.35 -21.83 -39.31
N SER A 22 11.52 -21.95 -38.00
CA SER A 22 12.45 -21.15 -37.20
C SER A 22 13.31 -22.05 -36.29
N GLY A 23 14.39 -21.48 -35.74
CA GLY A 23 15.31 -22.19 -34.85
C GLY A 23 16.38 -23.03 -35.55
N GLY A 24 17.34 -23.51 -34.77
CA GLY A 24 18.40 -24.42 -35.22
C GLY A 24 19.24 -23.83 -36.36
N GLU A 25 19.34 -24.54 -37.48
CA GLU A 25 20.11 -24.09 -38.65
C GLU A 25 19.53 -22.83 -39.31
N VAL A 26 18.23 -22.52 -39.12
CA VAL A 26 17.62 -21.28 -39.63
C VAL A 26 18.15 -20.06 -38.85
N SER A 27 18.30 -20.18 -37.54
CA SER A 27 18.89 -19.12 -36.71
C SER A 27 20.32 -18.79 -37.12
N ASP A 28 21.15 -19.82 -37.35
CA ASP A 28 22.53 -19.65 -37.84
C ASP A 28 22.56 -19.00 -39.25
N LEU A 29 21.63 -19.38 -40.14
CA LEU A 29 21.46 -18.75 -41.45
C LEU A 29 21.11 -17.26 -41.32
N LEU A 30 20.14 -16.90 -40.47
CA LEU A 30 19.70 -15.52 -40.28
C LEU A 30 20.82 -14.67 -39.64
N ALA A 31 21.52 -15.21 -38.64
CA ALA A 31 22.66 -14.54 -38.01
C ALA A 31 23.80 -14.31 -39.00
N PHE A 32 24.09 -15.30 -39.85
CA PHE A 32 25.08 -15.14 -40.92
C PHE A 32 24.67 -14.07 -41.94
N LEU A 33 23.42 -14.10 -42.44
CA LEU A 33 22.95 -13.17 -43.46
C LEU A 33 22.91 -11.73 -42.96
N THR A 34 22.53 -11.52 -41.71
CA THR A 34 22.47 -10.20 -41.06
C THR A 34 23.79 -9.76 -40.44
N GLN A 35 24.76 -10.68 -40.34
CA GLN A 35 26.06 -10.44 -39.73
C GLN A 35 25.98 -10.01 -38.25
N ARG A 36 24.97 -10.48 -37.52
CA ARG A 36 24.76 -10.17 -36.10
C ARG A 36 24.03 -11.29 -35.38
N ASP A 37 24.15 -11.30 -34.06
CA ASP A 37 23.35 -12.17 -33.21
C ASP A 37 21.92 -11.63 -33.09
N LEU A 38 20.96 -12.54 -33.21
CA LEU A 38 19.52 -12.26 -33.20
C LEU A 38 18.86 -13.01 -32.02
N ASN A 39 17.91 -12.36 -31.37
CA ASN A 39 16.96 -13.02 -30.47
C ASN A 39 15.75 -13.55 -31.26
N ALA A 40 14.86 -14.32 -30.62
CA ALA A 40 13.71 -14.94 -31.29
C ALA A 40 12.74 -13.93 -31.95
N GLU A 41 12.61 -12.72 -31.39
CA GLU A 41 11.76 -11.67 -31.94
C GLU A 41 12.40 -11.01 -33.17
N GLU A 42 13.69 -10.70 -33.08
CA GLU A 42 14.50 -10.16 -34.17
C GLU A 42 14.57 -11.14 -35.35
N GLU A 43 14.70 -12.44 -35.08
CA GLU A 43 14.64 -13.47 -36.12
C GLU A 43 13.35 -13.36 -36.93
N SER A 44 12.20 -13.26 -36.25
CA SER A 44 10.89 -13.16 -36.89
C SER A 44 10.76 -11.92 -37.78
N VAL A 45 11.36 -10.80 -37.36
CA VAL A 45 11.38 -9.54 -38.13
C VAL A 45 12.29 -9.63 -39.35
N VAL A 46 13.41 -10.34 -39.23
CA VAL A 46 14.43 -10.45 -40.29
C VAL A 46 14.06 -11.53 -41.32
N GLN A 47 13.29 -12.56 -40.96
CA GLN A 47 12.95 -13.66 -41.86
C GLN A 47 12.47 -13.22 -43.25
N PRO A 48 11.53 -12.25 -43.40
CA PRO A 48 11.09 -11.79 -44.72
C PRO A 48 12.21 -11.11 -45.53
N LEU A 49 13.07 -10.34 -44.86
CA LEU A 49 14.23 -9.71 -45.49
C LEU A 49 15.22 -10.78 -45.99
N ALA A 50 15.53 -11.76 -45.14
CA ALA A 50 16.40 -12.86 -45.50
C ALA A 50 15.84 -13.66 -46.69
N LYS A 51 14.53 -13.95 -46.69
CA LYS A 51 13.85 -14.58 -47.84
C LYS A 51 14.00 -13.76 -49.12
N ALA A 52 13.73 -12.45 -49.06
CA ALA A 52 13.84 -11.56 -50.22
C ALA A 52 15.28 -11.51 -50.76
N TRP A 53 16.29 -11.43 -49.88
CA TRP A 53 17.69 -11.50 -50.26
C TRP A 53 18.05 -12.82 -50.93
N LEU A 54 17.63 -13.95 -50.34
CA LEU A 54 17.89 -15.27 -50.87
C LEU A 54 17.21 -15.47 -52.24
N MET A 55 15.98 -15.01 -52.42
CA MET A 55 15.29 -15.02 -53.72
C MET A 55 16.01 -14.16 -54.77
N SER A 56 16.60 -13.03 -54.37
CA SER A 56 17.40 -12.19 -55.27
C SER A 56 18.68 -12.91 -55.74
N LYS A 57 19.32 -13.72 -54.88
CA LYS A 57 20.53 -14.48 -55.24
C LYS A 57 20.24 -15.82 -55.90
N LEU A 58 19.10 -16.43 -55.58
CA LEU A 58 18.65 -17.72 -56.07
C LEU A 58 17.21 -17.55 -56.60
N PRO A 59 17.04 -17.04 -57.83
CA PRO A 59 15.71 -16.77 -58.39
C PRO A 59 14.79 -17.99 -58.42
N GLY A 60 15.35 -19.20 -58.45
CA GLY A 60 14.57 -20.44 -58.36
C GLY A 60 13.80 -20.61 -57.06
N LEU A 61 14.10 -19.83 -56.01
CA LEU A 61 13.35 -19.82 -54.75
C LEU A 61 12.02 -19.05 -54.83
N ILE A 62 11.81 -18.22 -55.86
CA ILE A 62 10.61 -17.38 -55.98
C ILE A 62 9.34 -18.24 -56.06
N ASP A 63 9.41 -19.35 -56.78
CA ASP A 63 8.27 -20.27 -56.99
C ASP A 63 8.25 -21.43 -55.98
N VAL A 64 9.08 -21.36 -54.93
CA VAL A 64 9.18 -22.41 -53.91
C VAL A 64 8.18 -22.13 -52.80
N GLU A 65 7.15 -22.97 -52.75
CA GLU A 65 6.14 -22.98 -51.72
C GLU A 65 6.09 -24.36 -51.04
N PHE A 66 5.89 -24.36 -49.73
CA PHE A 66 5.68 -25.57 -48.95
C PHE A 66 4.22 -25.60 -48.50
N GLU A 67 3.52 -26.67 -48.86
CA GLU A 67 2.17 -26.94 -48.37
C GLU A 67 2.24 -27.87 -47.16
N GLU A 68 1.51 -27.56 -46.07
CA GLU A 68 1.47 -28.41 -44.86
C GLU A 68 0.93 -29.82 -45.13
N SER A 69 0.22 -30.01 -46.25
CA SER A 69 -0.28 -31.32 -46.69
C SER A 69 0.84 -32.25 -47.21
N GLU A 70 2.00 -31.70 -47.57
CA GLU A 70 3.13 -32.43 -48.13
C GLU A 70 4.10 -32.94 -47.05
N ILE A 71 4.73 -34.09 -47.31
CA ILE A 71 5.76 -34.63 -46.43
C ILE A 71 7.03 -33.79 -46.57
N TYR A 72 7.36 -33.02 -45.53
CA TYR A 72 8.47 -32.07 -45.49
C TYR A 72 9.82 -32.62 -46.01
N GLU A 73 10.23 -33.80 -45.58
CA GLU A 73 11.50 -34.40 -46.01
C GLU A 73 11.52 -34.72 -47.51
N LYS A 74 10.38 -35.16 -48.06
CA LYS A 74 10.24 -35.43 -49.51
C LYS A 74 10.26 -34.13 -50.30
N TRP A 75 9.60 -33.09 -49.79
CA TRP A 75 9.60 -31.77 -50.37
C TRP A 75 11.03 -31.20 -50.42
N ILE A 76 11.79 -31.24 -49.32
CA ILE A 76 13.20 -30.79 -49.30
C ILE A 76 14.02 -31.54 -50.34
N ALA A 77 13.95 -32.87 -50.38
CA ALA A 77 14.74 -33.67 -51.30
C ALA A 77 14.40 -33.34 -52.77
N SER A 78 13.12 -33.10 -53.06
CA SER A 78 12.64 -32.68 -54.39
C SER A 78 13.15 -31.29 -54.76
N GLN A 79 12.99 -30.30 -53.88
CA GLN A 79 13.38 -28.91 -54.14
C GLN A 79 14.89 -28.74 -54.21
N SER A 80 15.65 -29.39 -53.33
CA SER A 80 17.12 -29.34 -53.34
C SER A 80 17.68 -29.84 -54.68
N LYS A 81 17.11 -30.93 -55.23
CA LYS A 81 17.49 -31.43 -56.55
C LYS A 81 17.14 -30.45 -57.69
N LYS A 82 15.98 -29.78 -57.61
CA LYS A 82 15.57 -28.77 -58.61
C LYS A 82 16.45 -27.52 -58.58
N LEU A 83 16.90 -27.12 -57.39
CA LEU A 83 17.68 -25.90 -57.16
C LEU A 83 19.19 -26.07 -57.32
N GLY A 84 19.64 -27.24 -57.80
CA GLY A 84 21.05 -27.46 -58.15
C GLY A 84 21.89 -28.18 -57.10
N GLY A 85 21.27 -28.79 -56.09
CA GLY A 85 21.93 -29.68 -55.12
C GLY A 85 21.77 -29.26 -53.67
N ASP A 86 22.53 -29.91 -52.80
CA ASP A 86 22.35 -29.82 -51.34
C ASP A 86 23.03 -28.61 -50.69
N ASN A 87 23.93 -27.94 -51.41
CA ASN A 87 24.75 -26.85 -50.89
C ASN A 87 24.81 -25.69 -51.87
N VAL A 88 24.81 -24.47 -51.33
CA VAL A 88 24.88 -23.25 -52.11
C VAL A 88 25.78 -22.21 -51.43
N SER A 89 26.58 -21.51 -52.23
CA SER A 89 27.46 -20.45 -51.74
C SER A 89 26.75 -19.10 -51.81
N ILE A 90 26.54 -18.47 -50.65
CA ILE A 90 25.78 -17.23 -50.54
C ILE A 90 26.61 -16.19 -49.78
N ALA A 91 26.53 -14.94 -50.24
CA ALA A 91 27.11 -13.80 -49.54
C ALA A 91 26.08 -13.24 -48.53
N PRO A 92 26.55 -12.71 -47.38
CA PRO A 92 25.67 -12.02 -46.44
C PRO A 92 25.02 -10.80 -47.11
N ILE A 93 23.98 -10.27 -46.47
CA ILE A 93 23.36 -9.01 -46.89
C ILE A 93 24.40 -7.90 -46.72
N PRO A 94 24.64 -7.04 -47.73
CA PRO A 94 25.61 -5.97 -47.64
C PRO A 94 25.35 -5.07 -46.44
N GLU A 95 26.42 -4.66 -45.76
CA GLU A 95 26.34 -3.76 -44.61
C GLU A 95 25.54 -2.48 -44.92
N SER A 96 25.64 -1.96 -46.15
CA SER A 96 24.87 -0.79 -46.59
C SER A 96 23.35 -1.00 -46.60
N GLU A 97 22.89 -2.22 -46.89
CA GLU A 97 21.46 -2.58 -46.86
C GLU A 97 21.01 -2.93 -45.44
N MET A 98 21.90 -3.52 -44.63
CA MET A 98 21.63 -3.83 -43.23
C MET A 98 21.69 -2.61 -42.30
N ALA A 99 22.41 -1.54 -42.64
CA ALA A 99 22.59 -0.36 -41.78
C ALA A 99 21.25 0.23 -41.26
N PRO A 100 20.25 0.56 -42.09
CA PRO A 100 18.96 1.06 -41.58
C PRO A 100 18.18 0.00 -40.80
N ILE A 101 18.33 -1.28 -41.16
CA ILE A 101 17.65 -2.41 -40.52
C ILE A 101 18.23 -2.64 -39.13
N ASN A 102 19.55 -2.50 -38.97
CA ASN A 102 20.23 -2.58 -37.68
C ASN A 102 19.69 -1.55 -36.70
N VAL A 103 19.40 -0.32 -37.14
CA VAL A 103 18.75 0.70 -36.29
C VAL A 103 17.39 0.22 -35.79
N VAL A 104 16.60 -0.43 -36.64
CA VAL A 104 15.29 -0.99 -36.26
C VAL A 104 15.47 -2.14 -35.26
N LEU A 105 16.41 -3.05 -35.50
CA LEU A 105 16.69 -4.17 -34.60
C LEU A 105 17.21 -3.70 -33.24
N ASP A 106 18.09 -2.70 -33.22
CA ASP A 106 18.60 -2.12 -31.97
C ASP A 106 17.48 -1.40 -31.19
N THR A 107 16.58 -0.73 -31.91
CA THR A 107 15.38 -0.13 -31.30
C THR A 107 14.45 -1.21 -30.72
N LEU A 108 14.23 -2.31 -31.45
CA LEU A 108 13.43 -3.43 -30.97
C LEU A 108 14.01 -4.02 -29.69
N ARG A 109 15.32 -4.26 -29.67
CA ARG A 109 16.04 -4.77 -28.49
C ARG A 109 15.96 -3.82 -27.30
N SER A 110 16.09 -2.52 -27.52
CA SER A 110 15.93 -1.50 -26.49
C SER A 110 14.51 -1.46 -25.94
N ASN A 111 13.50 -1.61 -26.80
CA ASN A 111 12.11 -1.63 -26.41
C ASN A 111 11.77 -2.89 -25.60
N ASP A 112 12.25 -4.07 -26.00
CA ASP A 112 12.08 -5.31 -25.24
C ASP A 112 12.68 -5.20 -23.82
N ALA A 113 13.89 -4.64 -23.70
CA ALA A 113 14.51 -4.37 -22.39
C ALA A 113 13.66 -3.41 -21.53
N THR A 114 13.13 -2.34 -22.15
CA THR A 114 12.29 -1.36 -21.46
C THR A 114 10.96 -1.97 -21.00
N ILE A 115 10.33 -2.80 -21.84
CA ILE A 115 9.07 -3.49 -21.52
C ILE A 115 9.28 -4.43 -20.33
N LYS A 116 10.39 -5.20 -20.30
CA LYS A 116 10.72 -6.08 -19.17
C LYS A 116 10.93 -5.31 -17.87
N GLU A 117 11.63 -4.17 -17.93
CA GLU A 117 11.80 -3.30 -16.76
C GLU A 117 10.47 -2.73 -16.26
N GLN A 118 9.62 -2.27 -17.19
CA GLN A 118 8.29 -1.75 -16.85
C GLN A 118 7.39 -2.84 -16.26
N ALA A 119 7.40 -4.05 -16.80
CA ALA A 119 6.64 -5.18 -16.27
C ALA A 119 7.05 -5.50 -14.81
N ALA A 120 8.35 -5.46 -14.50
CA ALA A 120 8.82 -5.63 -13.13
C ALA A 120 8.35 -4.52 -12.19
N LYS A 121 8.39 -3.25 -12.63
CA LYS A 121 7.88 -2.12 -11.84
C LYS A 121 6.36 -2.18 -11.62
N VAL A 122 5.61 -2.61 -12.63
CA VAL A 122 4.16 -2.81 -12.50
C VAL A 122 3.86 -3.89 -11.46
N ALA A 123 4.55 -5.03 -11.51
CA ALA A 123 4.40 -6.08 -10.50
C ALA A 123 4.74 -5.60 -9.08
N GLU A 124 5.77 -4.76 -8.92
CA GLU A 124 6.11 -4.15 -7.62
C GLU A 124 5.01 -3.19 -7.13
N LEU A 125 4.46 -2.37 -8.02
CA LEU A 125 3.37 -1.45 -7.68
C LEU A 125 2.09 -2.21 -7.33
N GLU A 126 1.76 -3.27 -8.08
CA GLU A 126 0.60 -4.13 -7.78
C GLU A 126 0.73 -4.75 -6.39
N ALA A 127 1.91 -5.24 -6.00
CA ALA A 127 2.16 -5.77 -4.66
C ALA A 127 2.00 -4.70 -3.56
N LYS A 128 2.48 -3.46 -3.80
CA LYS A 128 2.27 -2.35 -2.86
C LYS A 128 0.80 -1.96 -2.74
N VAL A 129 0.06 -2.00 -3.84
CA VAL A 129 -1.39 -1.73 -3.82
C VAL A 129 -2.11 -2.79 -2.98
N GLU A 130 -1.79 -4.07 -3.17
CA GLU A 130 -2.34 -5.16 -2.36
C GLU A 130 -2.01 -5.01 -0.86
N GLU A 131 -0.80 -4.58 -0.52
CA GLU A 131 -0.41 -4.29 0.87
C GLU A 131 -1.20 -3.11 1.47
N LEU A 132 -1.54 -2.11 0.65
CA LEU A 132 -2.24 -0.90 1.08
C LEU A 132 -3.77 -1.05 1.14
N GLU A 133 -4.38 -1.95 0.36
CA GLU A 133 -5.82 -2.24 0.37
C GLU A 133 -6.43 -2.41 1.78
N PRO A 134 -5.85 -3.21 2.71
CA PRO A 134 -6.44 -3.38 4.04
C PRO A 134 -6.39 -2.11 4.90
N TYR A 135 -5.53 -1.13 4.58
CA TYR A 135 -5.47 0.13 5.31
C TYR A 135 -6.57 1.09 4.92
N VAL A 136 -7.08 1.03 3.69
CA VAL A 136 -8.23 1.84 3.25
C VAL A 136 -9.45 1.51 4.11
N GLY A 137 -9.77 0.23 4.27
CA GLY A 137 -10.89 -0.20 5.11
C GLY A 137 -10.67 0.04 6.62
N LYS A 138 -9.42 0.09 7.08
CA LYS A 138 -9.10 0.47 8.48
C LYS A 138 -9.27 1.97 8.69
N ALA A 139 -8.86 2.80 7.73
CA ALA A 139 -9.02 4.25 7.79
C ALA A 139 -10.51 4.63 7.86
N GLU A 140 -11.36 4.04 7.02
CA GLU A 140 -12.81 4.27 7.06
C GLU A 140 -13.47 3.86 8.38
N LYS A 141 -12.96 2.79 9.03
CA LYS A 141 -13.44 2.36 10.36
C LYS A 141 -13.03 3.35 11.44
N LEU A 142 -11.76 3.75 11.44
CA LEU A 142 -11.24 4.74 12.39
C LEU A 142 -11.97 6.08 12.25
N GLU A 143 -12.28 6.51 11.03
CA GLU A 143 -13.04 7.73 10.78
C GLU A 143 -14.42 7.68 11.44
N LYS A 144 -15.15 6.56 11.29
CA LYS A 144 -16.44 6.35 11.98
C LYS A 144 -16.32 6.28 13.50
N GLU A 145 -15.26 5.67 14.02
CA GLU A 145 -15.01 5.61 15.47
C GLU A 145 -14.73 7.01 16.03
N VAL A 146 -13.95 7.83 15.31
CA VAL A 146 -13.68 9.22 15.69
C VAL A 146 -14.96 10.06 15.68
N GLU A 147 -15.80 9.93 14.65
CA GLU A 147 -17.12 10.59 14.62
C GLU A 147 -17.98 10.18 15.82
N GLN A 148 -18.06 8.89 16.13
CA GLN A 148 -18.82 8.39 17.28
C GLN A 148 -18.27 8.90 18.62
N LEU A 149 -16.95 8.94 18.79
CA LEU A 149 -16.32 9.47 20.00
C LEU A 149 -16.56 10.97 20.14
N ASN A 150 -16.47 11.74 19.05
CA ASN A 150 -16.79 13.16 19.05
C ASN A 150 -18.25 13.40 19.49
N SER A 151 -19.21 12.66 18.94
CA SER A 151 -20.62 12.78 19.37
C SER A 151 -20.83 12.41 20.85
N LYS A 152 -20.09 11.42 21.37
CA LYS A 152 -20.14 11.08 22.81
C LYS A 152 -19.55 12.16 23.69
N ILE A 153 -18.45 12.78 23.26
CA ILE A 153 -17.82 13.89 23.98
C ILE A 153 -18.80 15.08 24.06
N GLU A 154 -19.41 15.47 22.94
CA GLU A 154 -20.42 16.53 22.92
C GLU A 154 -21.59 16.24 23.87
N ALA A 155 -22.07 14.99 23.91
CA ALA A 155 -23.14 14.58 24.81
C ALA A 155 -22.72 14.66 26.30
N LEU A 156 -21.51 14.19 26.63
CA LEU A 156 -20.98 14.27 28.00
C LEU A 156 -20.70 15.71 28.43
N GLU A 157 -20.26 16.58 27.53
CA GLU A 157 -20.09 18.00 27.82
C GLU A 157 -21.45 18.68 28.12
N ALA A 158 -22.50 18.32 27.38
CA ALA A 158 -23.85 18.79 27.65
C ALA A 158 -24.38 18.27 29.00
N GLU A 159 -24.19 16.99 29.31
CA GLU A 159 -24.60 16.40 30.59
C GLU A 159 -23.84 17.03 31.76
N LYS A 160 -22.52 17.24 31.62
CA LYS A 160 -21.70 17.94 32.61
C LYS A 160 -22.20 19.37 32.84
N ALA A 161 -22.56 20.09 31.78
CA ALA A 161 -23.12 21.43 31.91
C ALA A 161 -24.47 21.42 32.64
N GLU A 162 -25.33 20.43 32.36
CA GLU A 162 -26.61 20.24 33.06
C GLU A 162 -26.39 19.93 34.55
N GLN A 163 -25.52 18.96 34.87
CA GLN A 163 -25.17 18.62 36.24
C GLN A 163 -24.56 19.80 36.99
N ALA A 164 -23.69 20.59 36.35
CA ALA A 164 -23.16 21.81 36.94
C ALA A 164 -24.27 22.83 37.26
N GLY A 165 -25.27 22.95 36.38
CA GLY A 165 -26.48 23.75 36.64
C GLY A 165 -27.29 23.23 37.83
N GLN A 166 -27.51 21.92 37.92
CA GLN A 166 -28.21 21.29 39.06
C GLN A 166 -27.43 21.49 40.37
N ILE A 167 -26.12 21.25 40.37
CA ILE A 167 -25.25 21.49 41.54
C ILE A 167 -25.32 22.95 41.98
N ALA A 168 -25.29 23.90 41.04
CA ALA A 168 -25.44 25.33 41.37
C ALA A 168 -26.81 25.64 42.01
N GLU A 169 -27.88 24.95 41.59
CA GLU A 169 -29.21 25.08 42.21
C GLU A 169 -29.26 24.57 43.65
N PHE A 170 -28.46 23.53 43.97
CA PHE A 170 -28.34 22.99 45.33
C PHE A 170 -27.29 23.70 46.18
N ALA A 171 -26.26 24.32 45.60
CA ALA A 171 -25.16 24.98 46.32
C ALA A 171 -25.61 26.18 47.18
N GLY A 172 -26.81 26.72 46.94
CA GLY A 172 -27.45 27.73 47.81
C GLY A 172 -28.56 27.18 48.72
N LYS A 173 -28.98 25.92 48.55
CA LYS A 173 -29.98 25.21 49.38
C LYS A 173 -29.34 24.23 50.37
N LEU A 174 -28.03 24.01 50.25
CA LEU A 174 -27.16 23.29 51.18
C LEU A 174 -26.50 24.13 52.29
N PRO A 175 -26.91 25.36 52.67
CA PRO A 175 -26.88 25.63 54.09
C PRO A 175 -27.97 24.72 54.65
N VAL A 176 -27.58 23.52 55.09
CA VAL A 176 -28.26 22.91 56.23
C VAL A 176 -28.33 24.05 57.22
N ALA A 177 -29.53 24.58 57.43
CA ALA A 177 -29.77 25.71 58.30
C ALA A 177 -29.40 25.23 59.69
N GLU A 178 -28.12 25.28 60.02
CA GLU A 178 -27.55 24.75 61.24
C GLU A 178 -28.18 25.49 62.42
N ASP A 179 -28.55 26.76 62.20
CA ASP A 179 -29.37 27.58 63.08
C ASP A 179 -30.83 27.09 63.19
N GLU A 180 -31.54 26.82 62.08
CA GLU A 180 -32.93 26.31 62.16
C GLU A 180 -32.98 24.89 62.74
N LEU A 181 -31.98 24.05 62.44
CA LEU A 181 -31.82 22.71 62.99
C LEU A 181 -31.51 22.81 64.49
N ASN A 182 -30.59 23.69 64.89
CA ASN A 182 -30.29 23.95 66.31
C ASN A 182 -31.49 24.54 67.05
N ASP A 183 -32.28 25.41 66.44
CA ASP A 183 -33.46 26.00 67.07
C ASP A 183 -34.59 24.98 67.19
N THR A 184 -34.76 24.10 66.20
CA THR A 184 -35.70 22.97 66.30
C THR A 184 -35.26 21.97 67.37
N ILE A 185 -33.96 21.65 67.43
CA ILE A 185 -33.38 20.80 68.48
C ILE A 185 -33.58 21.45 69.86
N LYS A 186 -33.27 22.75 69.99
CA LYS A 186 -33.51 23.51 71.23
C LYS A 186 -34.98 23.46 71.61
N ASP A 187 -35.92 23.75 70.72
CA ASP A 187 -37.36 23.74 71.04
C ASP A 187 -37.83 22.37 71.51
N ILE A 188 -37.41 21.29 70.84
CA ILE A 188 -37.70 19.91 71.25
C ILE A 188 -37.13 19.63 72.64
N VAL A 189 -35.86 20.00 72.89
CA VAL A 189 -35.20 19.80 74.18
C VAL A 189 -35.88 20.64 75.27
N THR A 190 -36.19 21.91 75.02
CA THR A 190 -36.85 22.79 76.00
C THR A 190 -38.25 22.28 76.33
N LYS A 191 -39.00 21.78 75.35
CA LYS A 191 -40.33 21.21 75.58
C LYS A 191 -40.24 19.91 76.37
N ALA A 192 -39.31 19.02 76.03
CA ALA A 192 -39.04 17.81 76.79
C ALA A 192 -38.59 18.12 78.25
N LEU A 193 -37.75 19.14 78.45
CA LEU A 193 -37.34 19.59 79.78
C LEU A 193 -38.52 20.19 80.55
N LYS A 194 -39.37 20.97 79.89
CA LYS A 194 -40.54 21.61 80.51
C LYS A 194 -41.61 20.58 80.87
N ASP A 195 -41.82 19.56 80.05
CA ASP A 195 -42.70 18.44 80.34
C ASP A 195 -42.12 17.55 81.45
N ALA A 196 -40.80 17.34 81.48
CA ALA A 196 -40.12 16.66 82.58
C ALA A 196 -40.21 17.45 83.90
N VAL A 197 -40.04 18.78 83.87
CA VAL A 197 -40.17 19.65 85.05
C VAL A 197 -41.63 19.81 85.49
N ALA A 198 -42.60 19.82 84.56
CA ALA A 198 -44.02 19.87 84.86
C ALA A 198 -44.55 18.53 85.42
N SER A 199 -43.88 17.42 85.11
CA SER A 199 -44.16 16.10 85.71
C SER A 199 -43.37 15.84 87.00
N VAL A 200 -42.51 16.77 87.43
CA VAL A 200 -41.89 16.75 88.77
C VAL A 200 -42.82 17.45 89.76
N PRO A 201 -43.40 16.75 90.76
CA PRO A 201 -44.14 17.40 91.82
C PRO A 201 -43.22 18.36 92.58
N VAL A 202 -43.67 19.61 92.76
CA VAL A 202 -42.95 20.69 93.47
C VAL A 202 -42.55 20.21 94.86
N GLY A 203 -41.26 19.88 95.04
CA GLY A 203 -40.72 19.48 96.33
C GLY A 203 -39.45 18.64 96.30
N ALA A 204 -38.37 19.08 95.65
CA ALA A 204 -37.00 18.67 96.00
C ALA A 204 -35.97 19.64 95.41
N ALA A 205 -34.99 20.01 96.22
CA ALA A 205 -34.06 21.11 96.01
C ALA A 205 -32.77 20.75 95.26
N ALA A 206 -32.00 21.79 94.97
CA ALA A 206 -30.59 21.85 94.58
C ALA A 206 -30.28 21.44 93.13
N GLY A 207 -29.44 22.12 92.36
CA GLY A 207 -28.44 23.14 92.62
C GLY A 207 -27.42 23.08 91.47
N ALA A 208 -26.62 24.15 91.31
CA ALA A 208 -25.49 24.30 90.38
C ALA A 208 -25.88 24.49 88.89
N ALA A 209 -25.68 25.67 88.27
CA ALA A 209 -24.46 26.45 88.02
C ALA A 209 -23.78 26.09 86.69
N ALA A 210 -23.36 27.15 85.98
CA ALA A 210 -22.34 27.19 84.93
C ALA A 210 -22.74 26.52 83.59
N GLU A 211 -22.33 26.96 82.41
CA GLU A 211 -21.35 27.97 82.02
C GLU A 211 -21.62 28.30 80.54
N ALA A 212 -21.44 29.58 80.17
CA ALA A 212 -21.25 29.98 78.80
C ALA A 212 -19.85 29.54 78.36
N GLY A 213 -19.72 29.02 77.14
CA GLY A 213 -18.44 28.57 76.60
C GLY A 213 -18.48 28.39 75.10
N GLU A 214 -18.38 29.52 74.38
CA GLU A 214 -17.90 29.60 73.00
C GLU A 214 -16.52 28.94 72.87
N ALA A 215 -16.34 28.07 71.88
CA ALA A 215 -15.02 27.77 71.33
C ALA A 215 -15.14 27.31 69.87
N ASN A 216 -14.98 28.31 69.02
CA ASN A 216 -14.64 28.25 67.62
C ASN A 216 -13.32 27.47 67.40
N ALA A 217 -13.27 26.57 66.42
CA ALA A 217 -12.02 26.12 65.81
C ALA A 217 -12.30 25.59 64.41
N ALA A 218 -12.20 26.52 63.46
CA ALA A 218 -12.07 26.25 62.04
C ALA A 218 -10.90 25.30 61.77
N VAL A 219 -11.16 24.33 60.90
CA VAL A 219 -10.16 23.50 60.22
C VAL A 219 -10.03 24.06 58.81
N GLU A 220 -8.84 24.52 58.47
CA GLU A 220 -8.37 24.79 57.10
C GLU A 220 -6.83 24.85 57.15
N PRO A 221 -6.12 24.67 56.02
CA PRO A 221 -6.13 23.56 55.08
C PRO A 221 -4.67 23.08 54.83
N GLU A 222 -4.43 22.28 53.78
CA GLU A 222 -3.19 22.11 52.97
C GLU A 222 -3.00 20.64 52.58
N ALA A 223 -3.33 20.28 51.33
CA ALA A 223 -2.47 20.32 50.14
C ALA A 223 -1.77 18.96 49.94
N GLU A 224 -2.48 18.03 49.29
CA GLU A 224 -1.85 16.85 48.69
C GLU A 224 -1.26 17.26 47.34
N GLU A 225 0.07 17.13 47.25
CA GLU A 225 0.84 17.30 46.03
C GLU A 225 0.42 16.29 44.96
N GLU A 226 0.39 16.76 43.72
CA GLU A 226 0.08 16.00 42.52
C GLU A 226 0.92 14.72 42.38
N ALA A 227 0.25 13.57 42.45
CA ALA A 227 0.79 12.34 41.90
C ALA A 227 0.80 12.46 40.37
N GLY A 228 2.01 12.54 39.81
CA GLY A 228 2.28 12.77 38.40
C GLY A 228 1.51 11.86 37.44
N VAL A 229 1.11 12.46 36.32
CA VAL A 229 0.62 11.77 35.13
C VAL A 229 1.71 10.79 34.67
N PRO A 230 1.39 9.51 34.40
CA PRO A 230 2.37 8.57 33.85
C PRO A 230 2.86 9.05 32.48
N ASP A 231 4.17 9.15 32.30
CA ASP A 231 4.90 9.53 31.06
C ASP A 231 4.72 8.56 29.87
N ASP A 232 3.68 7.72 29.87
CA ASP A 232 3.47 6.64 28.88
C ASP A 232 2.32 6.91 27.89
N PHE A 233 1.94 8.18 27.70
CA PHE A 233 1.19 8.58 26.52
C PHE A 233 2.19 8.75 25.36
N GLY A 234 2.53 7.62 24.73
CA GLY A 234 3.50 7.50 23.65
C GLY A 234 3.12 8.26 22.37
N PHE A 235 3.29 9.57 22.37
CA PHE A 235 3.71 10.31 21.18
C PHE A 235 5.22 10.46 21.24
N GLY A 236 5.90 9.75 20.34
CA GLY A 236 7.35 9.59 20.31
C GLY A 236 8.08 10.90 20.61
N SER A 237 8.94 10.84 21.62
CA SER A 237 9.96 11.85 21.89
C SER A 237 10.68 12.18 20.59
N SER A 238 10.47 13.39 20.10
CA SER A 238 11.28 13.99 19.04
C SER A 238 12.68 14.23 19.60
N GLY A 239 13.47 13.16 19.63
CA GLY A 239 14.91 13.24 19.66
C GLY A 239 15.34 13.96 18.40
N ALA A 240 16.06 15.06 18.59
CA ALA A 240 16.66 15.85 17.54
C ALA A 240 17.50 14.96 16.61
N ASP A 241 17.00 14.71 15.40
CA ASP A 241 17.75 14.74 14.16
C ASP A 241 16.76 14.64 12.99
N GLY A 242 16.90 15.58 12.05
CA GLY A 242 15.90 15.85 11.02
C GLY A 242 15.79 14.76 9.96
N GLY A 243 14.54 14.45 9.58
CA GLY A 243 14.23 13.75 8.32
C GLY A 243 12.97 12.89 8.38
N GLY A 244 11.86 13.42 7.87
CA GLY A 244 10.83 12.59 7.22
C GLY A 244 9.55 12.32 8.01
N PHE A 245 8.62 13.27 7.99
CA PHE A 245 7.19 12.93 7.85
C PHE A 245 6.84 13.14 6.37
N GLY A 246 6.78 12.05 5.62
CA GLY A 246 6.28 12.03 4.25
C GLY A 246 4.81 11.61 4.26
N PHE A 247 3.94 12.47 3.73
CA PHE A 247 2.65 12.07 3.18
C PHE A 247 2.85 11.36 1.84
#